data_AF-A0A3D4C0V9-F1
#
_entry.id   AF-A0A3D4C0V9-F1
#
_cell.length_a   1.000
_cell.length_b   1.000
_cell.length_c   1.000
_cell.angle_alpha   90.00
_cell.angle_beta   90.00
_cell.angle_gamma   90.00
#
_symmetry.space_group_name_H-M   'P 1'
#
loop_
_entity.id
_entity.type
_entity.pdbx_description
1 polymer ?
#
loop_
_entity_poly.entity_id
_entity_poly.type
_entity_poly.pdbx_seq_one_letter_code
_entity_poly.pdbx_strand_id
1 'polypeptide(L)' 'MTDQTDEDKMMERLVIHKNMIGWLIKKLQAEGIKCQRTIGNDPNGDILLINPEDEPRVKNIIRKIQQEYNP' A
#
# COMPACT_ATOMS: atom_id res chain seq x y z
N MET A 1 11.43 -28.92 -9.41
CA MET A 1 10.25 -28.19 -8.91
C MET A 1 10.37 -28.21 -7.41
N THR A 2 10.62 -27.07 -6.78
CA THR A 2 10.54 -26.95 -5.33
C THR A 2 9.05 -26.88 -4.99
N ASP A 3 8.55 -27.86 -4.22
CA ASP A 3 7.19 -27.82 -3.71
C ASP A 3 7.04 -26.58 -2.82
N GLN A 4 6.25 -25.61 -3.27
CA GLN A 4 5.93 -24.43 -2.49
C GLN A 4 5.04 -24.84 -1.32
N THR A 5 5.53 -24.68 -0.10
CA THR A 5 4.74 -24.90 1.11
C THR A 5 3.72 -23.78 1.31
N ASP A 6 2.73 -24.00 2.18
CA ASP A 6 1.80 -22.94 2.55
C ASP A 6 2.53 -21.79 3.28
N GLU A 7 3.59 -22.08 4.02
CA GLU A 7 4.46 -21.07 4.64
C GLU A 7 5.17 -20.21 3.58
N ASP A 8 5.68 -20.83 2.51
CA ASP A 8 6.30 -20.10 1.39
C ASP A 8 5.31 -19.14 0.71
N LYS A 9 4.07 -19.60 0.48
CA LYS A 9 3.01 -18.76 -0.09
C LYS A 9 2.63 -17.62 0.84
N MET A 10 2.61 -17.85 2.15
CA MET A 10 2.37 -16.79 3.14
C MET A 10 3.49 -15.76 3.10
N MET A 11 4.75 -16.20 3.07
CA MET A 11 5.90 -15.30 2.95
C MET A 11 5.87 -14.50 1.64
N GLU A 12 5.53 -15.13 0.52
CA GLU A 12 5.38 -14.48 -0.77
C GLU A 12 4.32 -13.37 -0.72
N ARG A 13 3.14 -13.66 -0.16
CA ARG A 13 2.07 -12.66 0.03
C ARG A 13 2.52 -11.49 0.89
N LEU A 14 3.25 -11.76 1.98
CA LEU A 14 3.80 -10.72 2.85
C LEU A 14 4.83 -9.84 2.12
N VAL A 15 5.67 -10.44 1.27
CA VAL A 15 6.63 -9.70 0.45
C VAL A 15 5.92 -8.82 -0.58
N ILE A 16 4.92 -9.36 -1.28
CA ILE A 16 4.09 -8.61 -2.24
C ILE A 16 3.41 -7.43 -1.52
N HIS A 17 2.76 -7.68 -0.39
CA HIS A 17 2.12 -6.65 0.43
C HIS A 17 3.12 -5.56 0.85
N LYS A 18 4.28 -5.96 1.39
CA LYS A 18 5.35 -5.04 1.80
C LYS A 18 5.79 -4.13 0.65
N ASN A 19 5.96 -4.70 -0.55
CA ASN A 19 6.40 -3.97 -1.73
C ASN A 19 5.31 -3.03 -2.25
N MET A 20 4.05 -3.48 -2.29
CA MET A 20 2.89 -2.69 -2.68
C MET A 20 2.72 -1.45 -1.79
N ILE A 21 2.74 -1.63 -0.46
CA ILE A 21 2.62 -0.51 0.49
C ILE A 21 3.79 0.47 0.33
N GLY A 22 5.02 -0.03 0.20
CA GLY A 22 6.20 0.81 -0.03
C GLY A 22 6.12 1.60 -1.33
N TRP A 23 5.59 1.01 -2.40
CA TRP A 23 5.36 1.68 -3.68
C TRP A 23 4.29 2.76 -3.57
N LEU A 24 3.16 2.48 -2.90
CA LEU A 24 2.09 3.45 -2.72
C LEU A 24 2.55 4.67 -1.91
N ILE A 25 3.28 4.46 -0.81
CA ILE A 25 3.85 5.56 -0.01
C ILE A 25 4.76 6.46 -0.86
N LYS A 26 5.63 5.88 -1.70
CA LYS A 26 6.49 6.66 -2.60
C LYS A 26 5.67 7.52 -3.58
N LYS A 27 4.59 6.98 -4.15
CA LYS A 27 3.70 7.76 -5.02
C LYS A 27 3.00 8.89 -4.26
N LEU A 28 2.48 8.63 -3.06
CA LEU A 28 1.84 9.67 -2.24
C LEU A 28 2.83 10.78 -1.87
N GLN A 29 4.06 10.42 -1.49
CA GLN A 29 5.11 11.40 -1.17
C GLN A 29 5.52 12.24 -2.39
N ALA A 30 5.56 11.64 -3.59
CA ALA A 30 5.82 12.37 -4.83
C ALA A 30 4.74 13.42 -5.15
N GLU A 31 3.50 13.18 -4.71
CA GLU A 31 2.37 14.12 -4.79
C GLU A 31 2.33 15.12 -3.61
N GLY A 32 3.36 15.12 -2.75
CA GLY A 32 3.46 15.99 -1.58
C GLY A 32 2.58 15.57 -0.40
N ILE A 33 2.00 14.37 -0.41
CA ILE A 33 1.12 13.88 0.65
C ILE A 33 1.98 13.24 1.76
N LYS A 34 1.85 13.77 2.97
CA LYS A 34 2.54 13.25 4.15
C LYS A 34 1.80 12.03 4.68
N CYS A 35 2.46 10.88 4.65
CA CYS A 35 1.92 9.62 5.14
C CYS A 35 3.01 8.77 5.80
N GLN A 36 2.60 7.83 6.64
CA GLN A 36 3.48 6.88 7.31
C GLN A 36 2.94 5.46 7.23
N ARG A 37 3.84 4.48 7.23
CA ARG A 37 3.48 3.07 7.34
C ARG A 37 3.18 2.73 8.81
N THR A 38 2.13 1.96 9.04
CA THR A 38 1.82 1.43 10.38
C THR A 38 2.53 0.09 10.64
N ILE A 39 2.53 -0.37 11.88
CA ILE A 39 3.16 -1.63 12.30
C ILE A 39 2.20 -2.46 13.15
N GLY A 40 2.40 -3.77 13.20
CA GLY A 40 1.69 -4.65 14.15
C GLY A 40 0.19 -4.87 13.85
N ASN A 41 -0.22 -4.85 12.58
CA ASN A 41 -1.63 -4.94 12.17
C ASN A 41 -2.50 -3.83 12.80
N ASP A 42 -2.04 -2.59 12.68
CA ASP A 42 -2.74 -1.42 13.20
C ASP A 42 -4.22 -1.39 12.74
N PRO A 43 -5.18 -1.18 13.66
CA PRO A 43 -6.60 -1.18 13.32
C PRO A 43 -7.00 -0.05 12.35
N ASN A 44 -6.16 0.97 12.19
CA ASN A 44 -6.39 2.06 11.25
C ASN A 44 -5.87 1.76 9.83
N GLY A 45 -5.32 0.56 9.59
CA GLY A 45 -4.83 0.10 8.29
C GLY A 45 -3.32 0.25 8.11
N ASP A 46 -2.80 -0.09 6.93
CA ASP A 46 -1.35 -0.15 6.64
C ASP A 46 -0.65 1.21 6.47
N ILE A 47 -1.42 2.26 6.19
CA ILE A 47 -0.92 3.61 5.91
C ILE A 47 -1.78 4.61 6.66
N LEU A 48 -1.12 5.47 7.43
CA LEU A 48 -1.76 6.60 8.10
C LEU A 48 -1.42 7.91 7.37
N LEU A 49 -2.46 8.68 7.01
CA LEU A 49 -2.31 10.03 6.49
C LEU A 49 -2.06 10.99 7.66
N ILE A 50 -1.06 11.86 7.53
CA ILE A 50 -0.73 12.82 8.59
C ILE A 50 -1.72 13.99 8.59
N ASN A 51 -2.17 14.40 7.41
CA ASN A 51 -3.17 15.47 7.24
C ASN A 51 -4.51 14.87 6.77
N PRO A 52 -5.61 15.06 7.53
CA PRO A 52 -6.93 14.58 7.12
C PRO A 52 -7.42 15.19 5.79
N GLU A 53 -7.01 16.43 5.51
CA GLU A 53 -7.39 17.16 4.29
C GLU A 53 -6.85 16.51 3.00
N ASP A 54 -5.82 15.66 3.09
CA ASP A 54 -5.29 14.94 1.95
C ASP A 54 -6.17 13.73 1.55
N GLU A 55 -7.14 13.33 2.36
CA GLU A 55 -7.99 12.15 2.11
C GLU A 55 -8.65 12.16 0.71
N PRO A 56 -9.29 13.25 0.24
CA PRO A 56 -9.89 13.28 -1.10
C PRO A 56 -8.84 13.13 -2.21
N ARG A 57 -7.64 13.69 -2.01
CA ARG A 57 -6.53 13.61 -2.98
C ARG A 57 -6.01 12.18 -3.07
N VAL A 58 -5.82 11.52 -1.93
CA VAL A 58 -5.40 10.12 -1.84
C VAL A 58 -6.40 9.21 -2.54
N LYS A 59 -7.70 9.39 -2.27
CA LYS A 59 -8.78 8.63 -2.95
C LYS A 59 -8.72 8.78 -4.47
N ASN A 60 -8.47 9.99 -4.96
CA ASN A 60 -8.33 10.25 -6.40
C ASN A 60 -7.08 9.58 -7.00
N ILE A 61 -5.94 9.61 -6.31
CA ILE A 61 -4.71 8.93 -6.74
C ILE A 61 -4.94 7.42 -6.85
N ILE A 62 -5.54 6.81 -5.83
CA ILE A 62 -5.87 5.38 -5.83
C ILE A 62 -6.81 5.04 -6.99
N ARG A 63 -7.84 5.87 -7.23
CA ARG A 63 -8.75 5.67 -8.35
C ARG A 63 -8.04 5.72 -9.70
N LYS A 64 -7.12 6.67 -9.91
CA LYS A 64 -6.33 6.77 -11.15
C LYS A 64 -5.43 5.54 -11.34
N ILE A 65 -4.75 5.09 -10.29
CA ILE A 65 -3.96 3.86 -10.30
C ILE A 65 -4.83 2.67 -10.70
N GLN A 66 -6.02 2.54 -10.10
CA GLN A 66 -6.93 1.44 -10.40
C GLN A 66 -7.33 1.44 -11.87
N GLN A 67 -7.66 2.61 -12.44
CA GLN A 67 -8.01 2.75 -13.85
C GLN A 67 -6.84 2.46 -14.81
N GLU A 68 -5.61 2.76 -14.41
CA GLU A 68 -4.41 2.51 -15.22
C GLU A 68 -4.17 1.00 -15.42
N TYR A 69 -4.36 0.20 -14.36
CA TYR A 69 -4.07 -1.23 -14.38
C TYR A 69 -5.31 -2.12 -14.56
N ASN A 70 -6.51 -1.58 -14.32
CA ASN A 70 -7.79 -2.30 -14.43
C ASN A 70 -8.80 -1.42 -15.20
N PRO A 71 -8.70 -1.38 -16.54
CA PRO A 71 -9.58 -0.58 -17.39
C PRO A 71 -11.04 -1.07 -17.39
#